data_AF-A0A1Y5FJD0-F1
#
_entry.id   AF-A0A1Y5FJD0-F1
#
_cell.length_a   1.000
_cell.length_b   1.000
_cell.length_c   1.000
_cell.angle_alpha   90.00
_cell.angle_beta   90.00
_cell.angle_gamma   90.00
#
_symmetry.space_group_name_H-M   'P 1'
#
loop_
_entity.id
_entity.type
_entity.pdbx_description
1 polymer ?
#
loop_
_entity_poly.entity_id
_entity_poly.type
_entity_poly.pdbx_seq_one_letter_code
_entity_poly.pdbx_strand_id
1 'polypeptide(L)'
;MNISPRYLITGILSVFSLIGGIYIGFKICDARQFAVDTHIFVQQSIKLDLARRESTPEGYEEALKMYQAYLDTRKGEWNLLFDERTYAIDSALTYARLANLAKDTGADLKRASYQKKAESYCSMTKFRDCSAITLREMATRLDKKPLLHDSQE
;
A
#
# COMPACT_ATOMS: atom_id res chain seq x y z
N MET A 1 -11.83 -35.01 51.39
CA MET A 1 -11.93 -33.57 51.06
C MET A 1 -12.91 -33.40 49.91
N ASN A 2 -14.14 -32.98 50.20
CA ASN A 2 -15.17 -32.74 49.19
C ASN A 2 -15.03 -31.31 48.68
N ILE A 3 -14.43 -31.13 47.51
CA ILE A 3 -14.39 -29.82 46.85
C ILE A 3 -15.79 -29.55 46.34
N SER A 4 -16.46 -28.55 46.94
CA SER A 4 -17.83 -28.18 46.57
C SER A 4 -17.88 -27.73 45.10
N PRO A 5 -18.78 -28.30 44.26
CA PRO A 5 -18.85 -28.03 42.83
C PRO A 5 -19.11 -26.55 42.48
N ARG A 6 -19.54 -25.74 43.46
CA ARG A 6 -19.76 -24.29 43.31
C ARG A 6 -18.47 -23.49 43.10
N TYR A 7 -17.33 -23.93 43.64
CA TYR A 7 -16.03 -23.25 43.46
C TYR A 7 -15.38 -23.55 42.11
N LEU A 8 -15.69 -24.72 41.53
CA LEU A 8 -15.18 -25.14 40.22
C LEU A 8 -15.85 -24.36 39.08
N ILE A 9 -17.16 -24.10 39.20
CA ILE A 9 -17.93 -23.35 38.19
C ILE A 9 -17.56 -21.85 38.20
N THR A 10 -17.36 -21.25 39.38
CA THR A 10 -16.98 -19.83 39.49
C THR A 10 -15.55 -19.55 39.03
N GLY A 11 -14.61 -20.49 39.24
CA GLY A 11 -13.24 -20.37 38.73
C GLY A 11 -13.12 -20.49 37.20
N ILE A 12 -13.98 -21.29 36.55
CA ILE A 12 -13.96 -21.44 35.08
C ILE A 12 -14.53 -20.18 34.40
N LEU A 13 -15.61 -19.61 34.93
CA LEU A 13 -16.24 -18.39 34.40
C LEU A 13 -15.32 -17.15 34.43
N SER A 14 -14.47 -17.01 35.45
CA SER A 14 -13.53 -15.88 35.54
C SER A 14 -12.38 -15.99 34.53
N VAL A 15 -11.90 -17.21 34.24
CA VAL A 15 -10.85 -17.46 33.24
C VAL A 15 -11.36 -17.17 31.82
N PHE A 16 -12.59 -17.57 31.48
CA PHE A 16 -13.19 -17.24 30.18
C PHE A 16 -13.41 -15.73 29.99
N SER A 17 -13.76 -15.00 31.05
CA SER A 17 -13.93 -13.54 30.99
C SER A 17 -12.59 -12.80 30.75
N LEU A 18 -11.52 -13.26 31.40
CA LEU A 18 -10.16 -12.72 31.18
C LEU A 18 -9.65 -13.02 29.76
N ILE A 19 -9.82 -14.25 29.27
CA ILE A 19 -9.40 -14.63 27.91
C ILE A 19 -10.22 -13.85 26.85
N GLY A 20 -11.53 -13.73 27.06
CA GLY A 20 -12.40 -12.94 26.19
C GLY A 20 -12.02 -11.46 26.15
N GLY A 21 -11.72 -10.86 27.31
CA GLY A 21 -11.27 -9.47 27.42
C GLY A 21 -9.93 -9.22 26.72
N ILE A 22 -8.95 -10.12 26.87
CA ILE A 22 -7.65 -10.04 26.20
C ILE A 22 -7.82 -10.16 24.68
N TYR A 23 -8.66 -11.10 24.22
CA TYR A 23 -8.92 -11.31 22.79
C TYR A 23 -9.59 -10.09 22.14
N ILE A 24 -10.62 -9.53 22.78
CA ILE A 24 -11.31 -8.33 22.29
C ILE A 24 -10.36 -7.12 22.31
N GLY A 25 -9.56 -6.97 23.37
CA GLY A 25 -8.56 -5.91 23.47
C GLY A 25 -7.54 -5.95 22.33
N PHE A 26 -7.00 -7.14 22.01
CA PHE A 26 -6.06 -7.33 20.90
C PHE A 26 -6.70 -6.95 19.55
N LYS A 27 -7.95 -7.37 19.31
CA LYS A 27 -8.68 -7.02 18.07
C LYS A 27 -8.97 -5.53 17.92
N ILE A 28 -9.25 -4.82 19.02
CA ILE A 28 -9.47 -3.37 18.99
C ILE A 28 -8.16 -2.62 18.68
N CYS A 29 -7.03 -3.08 19.22
CA CYS A 29 -5.71 -2.52 18.91
C CYS A 29 -5.36 -2.72 17.43
N ASP A 30 -5.54 -3.93 16.89
CA ASP A 30 -5.30 -4.23 15.46
C ASP A 30 -6.16 -3.34 14.54
N ALA A 31 -7.45 -3.17 14.87
CA ALA A 31 -8.37 -2.36 14.08
C ALA A 31 -7.98 -0.88 14.05
N ARG A 32 -7.51 -0.33 15.18
CA ARG A 32 -7.02 1.06 15.24
C ARG A 32 -5.78 1.26 14.40
N GLN A 33 -4.82 0.34 14.49
CA GLN A 33 -3.59 0.42 13.71
C GLN A 33 -3.89 0.34 12.21
N PHE A 34 -4.76 -0.59 11.80
CA PHE A 34 -5.23 -0.68 10.42
C PHE A 34 -5.89 0.61 9.91
N ALA A 35 -6.73 1.25 10.73
CA ALA A 35 -7.37 2.52 10.36
C ALA A 35 -6.34 3.65 10.16
N VAL A 36 -5.32 3.73 11.02
CA VAL A 36 -4.23 4.70 10.90
C VAL A 36 -3.40 4.43 9.65
N ASP A 37 -3.01 3.18 9.41
CA ASP A 37 -2.23 2.80 8.23
C ASP A 37 -3.00 3.06 6.93
N THR A 38 -4.31 2.76 6.91
CA THR A 38 -5.20 3.10 5.78
C THR A 38 -5.24 4.61 5.55
N HIS A 39 -5.39 5.40 6.62
CA HIS A 39 -5.44 6.85 6.51
C HIS A 39 -4.14 7.42 5.92
N ILE A 40 -2.99 6.97 6.41
CA ILE A 40 -1.67 7.39 5.90
C ILE A 40 -1.53 6.98 4.44
N PHE A 41 -1.87 5.74 4.08
CA PHE A 41 -1.81 5.25 2.70
C PHE A 41 -2.67 6.10 1.74
N VAL A 42 -3.91 6.40 2.14
CA VAL A 42 -4.82 7.26 1.37
C VAL A 42 -4.24 8.67 1.24
N GLN A 43 -3.70 9.26 2.31
CA GLN A 43 -3.07 10.57 2.24
C GLN A 43 -1.89 10.59 1.25
N GLN A 44 -1.04 9.56 1.24
CA GLN A 44 0.07 9.46 0.29
C GLN A 44 -0.44 9.32 -1.15
N SER A 45 -1.49 8.53 -1.36
CA SER A 45 -2.13 8.37 -2.67
C SER A 45 -2.74 9.68 -3.18
N ILE A 46 -3.41 10.45 -2.31
CA ILE A 46 -3.96 11.77 -2.64
C ILE A 46 -2.85 12.75 -2.99
N LYS A 47 -1.77 12.82 -2.19
CA LYS A 47 -0.63 13.68 -2.47
C LYS A 47 -0.02 13.36 -3.83
N LEU A 48 0.09 12.09 -4.19
CA LEU A 48 0.60 11.66 -5.48
C LEU A 48 -0.33 12.09 -6.63
N ASP A 49 -1.65 11.96 -6.47
CA ASP A 49 -2.61 12.39 -7.49
C ASP A 49 -2.64 13.92 -7.66
N LEU A 50 -2.55 14.67 -6.55
CA LEU A 50 -2.43 16.13 -6.60
C LEU A 50 -1.14 16.56 -7.31
N ALA A 51 0.01 15.97 -6.94
CA ALA A 51 1.27 16.27 -7.61
C ALA A 51 1.19 15.99 -9.12
N ARG A 52 0.55 14.89 -9.53
CA ARG A 52 0.36 14.57 -10.95
C ARG A 52 -0.43 15.65 -11.70
N ARG A 53 -1.45 16.23 -11.08
CA ARG A 53 -2.36 17.20 -11.71
C ARG A 53 -1.82 18.63 -11.68
N GLU A 54 -1.16 19.01 -10.60
CA GLU A 54 -0.91 20.42 -10.27
C GLU A 54 0.58 20.79 -10.23
N SER A 55 1.51 19.82 -10.19
CA SER A 55 2.94 20.10 -10.07
C SER A 55 3.66 20.10 -11.41
N THR A 56 4.89 20.65 -11.42
CA THR A 56 5.79 20.52 -12.58
C THR A 56 6.22 19.07 -12.76
N PRO A 57 6.75 18.69 -13.94
CA PRO A 57 7.33 17.36 -14.13
C PRO A 57 8.31 16.97 -13.02
N GLU A 58 9.16 17.89 -12.55
CA GLU A 58 10.13 17.64 -11.48
C GLU A 58 9.43 17.40 -10.13
N GLY A 59 8.41 18.19 -9.80
CA GLY A 59 7.62 18.01 -8.58
C GLY A 59 6.89 16.67 -8.56
N TYR A 60 6.39 16.22 -9.71
CA TYR A 60 5.77 14.90 -9.83
C TYR A 60 6.80 13.76 -9.74
N GLU A 61 8.00 13.94 -10.32
CA GLU A 61 9.11 12.98 -10.17
C GLU A 61 9.48 12.81 -8.70
N GLU A 62 9.53 13.92 -7.94
CA GLU A 62 9.84 13.91 -6.53
C GLU A 62 8.75 13.22 -5.71
N ALA A 63 7.47 13.53 -5.97
CA ALA A 63 6.33 12.88 -5.30
C ALA A 63 6.32 11.36 -5.52
N LEU A 64 6.61 10.89 -6.74
CA LEU A 64 6.75 9.47 -7.04
C LEU A 64 7.88 8.81 -6.26
N LYS A 65 9.03 9.49 -6.11
CA LYS A 65 10.16 8.99 -5.32
C LYS A 65 9.83 8.94 -3.83
N MET A 66 9.14 9.95 -3.30
CA MET A 66 8.67 9.93 -1.91
C MET A 66 7.67 8.80 -1.66
N TYR A 67 6.75 8.57 -2.60
CA TYR A 67 5.82 7.45 -2.54
C TYR A 67 6.55 6.11 -2.53
N GLN A 68 7.54 5.91 -3.40
CA GLN A 68 8.36 4.70 -3.40
C GLN A 68 9.11 4.52 -2.07
N ALA A 69 9.70 5.58 -1.54
CA ALA A 69 10.40 5.52 -0.24
C ALA A 69 9.43 5.14 0.89
N TYR A 70 8.20 5.66 0.86
CA TYR A 70 7.15 5.25 1.79
C TYR A 70 6.82 3.75 1.67
N LEU A 71 6.64 3.22 0.45
CA LEU A 71 6.44 1.78 0.25
C LEU A 71 7.61 0.96 0.82
N ASP A 72 8.85 1.41 0.61
CA ASP A 72 10.04 0.72 1.11
C ASP A 72 10.11 0.71 2.65
N THR A 73 9.63 1.75 3.33
CA THR A 73 9.55 1.76 4.82
C THR A 73 8.55 0.75 5.37
N ARG A 74 7.55 0.37 4.57
CA ARG A 74 6.48 -0.57 4.93
C ARG A 74 6.75 -1.99 4.42
N LYS A 75 7.89 -2.20 3.75
CA LYS A 75 8.24 -3.49 3.17
C LYS A 75 8.41 -4.56 4.26
N GLY A 76 7.69 -5.67 4.10
CA GLY A 76 7.73 -6.78 5.05
C GLY A 76 6.74 -6.65 6.20
N GLU A 77 5.96 -5.57 6.26
CA GLU A 77 4.81 -5.51 7.14
C GLU A 77 3.73 -6.48 6.66
N TRP A 78 3.28 -7.37 7.53
CA TRP A 78 2.23 -8.33 7.18
C TRP A 78 0.86 -7.77 7.56
N ASN A 79 0.31 -6.93 6.69
CA ASN A 79 -1.08 -6.46 6.77
C ASN A 79 -1.72 -6.39 5.38
N LEU A 80 -3.04 -6.17 5.34
CA LEU A 80 -3.81 -6.14 4.09
C LEU A 80 -3.39 -5.05 3.10
N LEU A 81 -2.66 -4.02 3.54
CA LEU A 81 -2.25 -2.89 2.70
C LEU A 81 -0.82 -3.03 2.19
N PHE A 82 0.05 -3.74 2.91
CA PHE A 82 1.49 -3.79 2.64
C PHE A 82 2.04 -5.20 2.49
N ASP A 83 1.20 -6.17 2.10
CA ASP A 83 1.69 -7.50 1.74
C ASP A 83 2.69 -7.43 0.58
N GLU A 84 3.54 -8.45 0.47
CA GLU A 84 4.63 -8.49 -0.51
C GLU A 84 4.15 -8.27 -1.96
N ARG A 85 2.94 -8.76 -2.25
CA ARG A 85 2.33 -8.61 -3.56
C ARG A 85 1.90 -7.17 -3.83
N THR A 86 1.24 -6.52 -2.88
CA THR A 86 0.76 -5.13 -3.00
C THR A 86 1.95 -4.19 -3.11
N TYR A 87 2.97 -4.38 -2.27
CA TYR A 87 4.25 -3.67 -2.38
C TYR A 87 4.88 -3.80 -3.77
N ALA A 88 4.94 -5.02 -4.32
CA ALA A 88 5.51 -5.25 -5.64
C ALA A 88 4.70 -4.59 -6.76
N ILE A 89 3.37 -4.65 -6.69
CA ILE A 89 2.48 -4.02 -7.67
C ILE A 89 2.65 -2.51 -7.65
N ASP A 90 2.56 -1.89 -6.47
CA ASP A 90 2.66 -0.44 -6.32
C ASP A 90 4.05 0.08 -6.70
N SER A 91 5.11 -0.66 -6.35
CA SER A 91 6.47 -0.32 -6.76
C SER A 91 6.65 -0.42 -8.28
N ALA A 92 6.16 -1.49 -8.91
CA ALA A 92 6.23 -1.67 -10.35
C ALA A 92 5.53 -0.50 -11.09
N LEU A 93 4.33 -0.13 -10.65
CA LEU A 93 3.56 0.96 -11.25
C LEU A 93 4.19 2.32 -10.99
N THR A 94 4.77 2.55 -9.80
CA THR A 94 5.49 3.78 -9.46
C THR A 94 6.71 3.96 -10.37
N TYR A 95 7.52 2.92 -10.55
CA TYR A 95 8.64 2.97 -11.48
C TYR A 95 8.22 3.09 -12.95
N ALA A 96 7.08 2.51 -13.34
CA ALA A 96 6.54 2.70 -14.69
C ALA A 96 6.14 4.16 -14.95
N ARG A 97 5.57 4.85 -13.95
CA ARG A 97 5.27 6.31 -14.02
C ARG A 97 6.54 7.14 -14.11
N LEU A 98 7.55 6.85 -13.29
CA LEU A 98 8.87 7.49 -13.37
C LEU A 98 9.51 7.29 -14.75
N ALA A 99 9.36 6.12 -15.36
CA ALA A 99 9.85 5.85 -16.72
C ALA A 99 9.11 6.67 -17.78
N ASN A 100 7.79 6.83 -17.66
CA ASN A 100 7.01 7.70 -18.56
C ASN A 100 7.49 9.16 -18.45
N LEU A 101 7.62 9.67 -17.23
CA LEU A 101 8.08 11.03 -17.00
C LEU A 101 9.50 11.28 -17.53
N ALA A 102 10.41 10.32 -17.34
CA ALA A 102 11.76 10.37 -17.90
C ALA A 102 11.76 10.33 -19.44
N LYS A 103 10.80 9.64 -20.06
CA LYS A 103 10.61 9.68 -21.51
C LYS A 103 10.16 11.06 -21.98
N ASP A 104 9.17 11.63 -21.31
CA ASP A 104 8.57 12.91 -21.69
C ASP A 104 9.55 14.09 -21.54
N THR A 105 10.51 13.96 -20.62
CA THR A 105 11.59 14.93 -20.39
C THR A 105 12.88 14.64 -21.17
N GLY A 106 12.91 13.61 -22.03
CA GLY A 106 14.09 13.23 -22.82
C GLY A 106 15.25 12.63 -22.01
N ALA A 107 15.01 12.20 -20.78
CA ALA A 107 16.01 11.61 -19.90
C ALA A 107 16.14 10.08 -20.13
N ASP A 108 16.63 9.67 -21.31
CA ASP A 108 16.66 8.27 -21.76
C ASP A 108 17.38 7.31 -20.80
N LEU A 109 18.48 7.74 -20.18
CA LEU A 109 19.21 6.92 -19.20
C LEU A 109 18.38 6.65 -17.94
N LYS A 110 17.67 7.68 -17.42
CA LYS A 110 16.75 7.51 -16.29
C LYS A 110 15.60 6.59 -16.67
N ARG A 111 15.04 6.78 -17.86
CA ARG A 111 13.95 5.93 -18.39
C ARG A 111 14.34 4.47 -18.36
N ALA A 112 15.48 4.10 -18.96
CA ALA A 112 15.94 2.71 -19.00
C ALA A 112 16.14 2.12 -17.60
N SER A 113 16.71 2.91 -16.68
CA SER A 113 16.89 2.50 -15.28
C SER A 113 15.54 2.24 -14.58
N TYR A 114 14.57 3.14 -14.72
CA TYR A 114 13.25 2.99 -14.13
C TYR A 114 12.47 1.81 -14.74
N GLN A 115 12.58 1.58 -16.05
CA GLN A 115 11.98 0.40 -16.70
C GLN A 115 12.51 -0.90 -16.11
N LYS A 116 13.84 -1.02 -15.97
CA LYS A 116 14.46 -2.21 -15.36
C LYS A 116 14.01 -2.43 -13.92
N LYS A 117 13.86 -1.35 -13.13
CA LYS A 117 13.34 -1.44 -11.76
C LYS A 117 11.88 -1.90 -11.76
N ALA A 118 11.04 -1.34 -12.60
CA ALA A 118 9.64 -1.77 -12.72
C ALA A 118 9.53 -3.26 -13.04
N GLU A 119 10.34 -3.73 -14.00
CA GLU A 119 10.38 -5.14 -14.41
C GLU A 119 10.93 -6.08 -13.32
N SER A 120 11.80 -5.60 -12.45
CA SER A 120 12.35 -6.43 -11.36
C SER A 120 11.30 -6.88 -10.35
N TYR A 121 10.15 -6.20 -10.27
CA TYR A 121 9.05 -6.58 -9.39
C TYR A 121 8.11 -7.63 -9.98
N CYS A 122 8.26 -7.96 -11.27
CA CYS A 122 7.29 -8.77 -12.01
C CYS A 122 7.05 -10.18 -11.47
N SER A 123 8.10 -10.83 -10.94
CA SER A 123 7.97 -12.16 -10.35
C SER A 123 7.02 -12.19 -9.15
N MET A 124 6.81 -11.04 -8.49
CA MET A 124 5.99 -10.90 -7.28
C MET A 124 4.56 -10.41 -7.58
N THR A 125 4.28 -9.83 -8.74
CA THR A 125 2.95 -9.22 -9.05
C THR A 125 1.89 -10.21 -9.55
N LYS A 126 2.30 -11.40 -10.02
CA LYS A 126 1.48 -12.38 -10.75
C LYS A 126 0.86 -11.82 -12.05
N PHE A 127 1.41 -10.75 -12.63
CA PHE A 127 0.94 -10.24 -13.91
C PHE A 127 1.26 -11.22 -15.04
N ARG A 128 0.31 -11.39 -15.97
CA ARG A 128 0.49 -12.26 -17.14
C ARG A 128 1.57 -11.73 -18.09
N ASP A 129 1.62 -10.41 -18.22
CA ASP A 129 2.64 -9.67 -18.93
C ASP A 129 3.03 -8.47 -18.07
N CYS A 130 4.33 -8.32 -17.89
CA CYS A 130 4.94 -7.32 -17.03
C CYS A 130 6.10 -6.61 -17.73
N SER A 131 6.08 -6.62 -19.08
CA SER A 131 6.99 -5.80 -19.87
C SER A 131 6.85 -4.32 -19.51
N ALA A 132 7.93 -3.56 -19.66
CA ALA A 132 7.90 -2.12 -19.43
C ALA A 132 6.80 -1.39 -20.23
N ILE A 133 6.42 -1.90 -21.41
CA ILE A 133 5.32 -1.33 -22.21
C ILE A 133 3.99 -1.54 -21.49
N THR A 134 3.70 -2.77 -21.10
CA THR A 134 2.44 -3.14 -20.45
C THR A 134 2.28 -2.45 -19.10
N LEU A 135 3.34 -2.39 -18.29
CA LEU A 135 3.32 -1.67 -17.01
C LEU A 135 3.05 -0.17 -17.18
N ARG A 136 3.64 0.46 -18.21
CA ARG A 136 3.38 1.86 -18.53
C ARG A 136 1.94 2.09 -18.96
N GLU A 137 1.39 1.23 -19.82
CA GLU A 137 -0.02 1.31 -20.23
C GLU A 137 -0.98 1.15 -19.06
N MET A 138 -0.68 0.21 -18.15
CA MET A 138 -1.44 0.04 -16.91
C MET A 138 -1.40 1.29 -16.04
N ALA A 139 -0.21 1.86 -15.81
CA ALA A 139 -0.06 3.11 -15.06
C ALA A 139 -0.85 4.25 -15.70
N THR A 140 -0.71 4.46 -17.01
CA THR A 140 -1.47 5.50 -17.74
C THR A 140 -2.99 5.29 -17.63
N ARG A 141 -3.47 4.04 -17.69
CA ARG A 141 -4.90 3.75 -17.53
C ARG A 141 -5.41 4.05 -16.12
N LEU A 142 -4.60 3.78 -15.10
CA LEU A 142 -4.93 4.11 -13.71
C LEU A 142 -4.95 5.62 -13.51
N ASP A 143 -3.98 6.33 -14.07
CA ASP A 143 -3.88 7.79 -13.94
C ASP A 143 -5.03 8.52 -14.65
N LYS A 144 -5.60 7.92 -15.70
CA LYS A 144 -6.81 8.45 -16.38
C LYS A 144 -8.08 8.31 -15.56
N LYS A 145 -8.09 7.53 -14.48
CA LYS A 145 -9.25 7.42 -13.59
C LYS A 145 -9.08 8.38 -12.42
N PRO A 146 -9.92 9.42 -12.29
CA PRO A 146 -9.90 10.27 -11.11
C PRO A 146 -10.19 9.42 -9.87
N LEU A 147 -9.36 9.55 -8.83
CA LEU A 147 -9.64 8.95 -7.51
C LEU A 147 -10.81 9.63 -6.80
N LEU A 148 -11.05 10.90 -7.14
CA LEU A 148 -12.17 11.70 -6.66
C LEU A 148 -13.06 11.99 -7.87
N HIS A 149 -14.32 11.58 -7.80
CA HIS A 149 -15.33 12.09 -8.73
C HIS A 149 -15.55 13.54 -8.34
N ASP A 150 -15.24 14.48 -9.24
CA ASP A 150 -15.61 15.88 -9.03
C ASP A 150 -17.14 15.95 -9.04
N SER A 151 -17.76 15.90 -7.85
CA SER A 151 -19.17 16.22 -7.67
C SER A 151 -19.33 17.74 -7.71
N GLN A 152 -19.09 18.34 -8.87
CA GLN A 152 -19.40 19.73 -9.17
C GLN A 152 -20.01 19.82 -10.58
N GLU A 153 -21.31 19.57 -10.66
CA GLU A 153 -22.23 20.31 -11.52
C GLU A 153 -23.22 21.07 -10.62
#